data_AF-A0A8S3FLZ5-F1
#
_entry.id   AF-A0A8S3FLZ5-F1
#
_cell.length_a   1.000
_cell.length_b   1.000
_cell.length_c   1.000
_cell.angle_alpha   90.00
_cell.angle_beta   90.00
_cell.angle_gamma   90.00
#
_symmetry.space_group_name_H-M   'P 1'
#
loop_
_entity.id
_entity.type
_entity.pdbx_description
1 polymer ?
#
loop_
_entity_poly.entity_id
_entity_poly.type
_entity_poly.pdbx_seq_one_letter_code
_entity_poly.pdbx_strand_id
1 'polypeptide(L)'
;MVKVELTSSSVRDELLNKKRIIVNYIIYDIIEYLAPANVLICSTCMALGYFKKQCTQIKETCRTCGDQVEDMKNHKCSNVEKCVHCGRNHKSSSLKCPVVKSFRAELTRKILQIDNQSSPDSRLLNKNVIFNSTNFPPPPAPKSSTLLLNPMMVKLDELINKLSKVKDRLDKFEAKHDKFEQFISDKNRNDETIIQNMNDMSNNYMILRKDVVQQNFFIERHENLFCKLLIPMLEDVFTFISAKNQNQKGNPLDADLKCRINRYFIQMKKATEAKANVSLSSFDFNLLSEILSEWEDSLFLDSCLSLWHNYVTLHKTSFHSSLHVLSFNVRGLELRWQEGENKNGGVLVLLKLDIQVTRIECKLPNVCILDIKGEEVLRIAGVYAPESKSWTWDDLSQFLSRKCVVFGDFNVDIDHD
;
A
#
# COMPACT_ATOMS: atom_id res chain seq x y z
N MET A 1 12.14 8.92 -5.41
CA MET A 1 11.23 9.58 -4.44
C MET A 1 9.84 9.04 -4.68
N VAL A 2 9.23 8.38 -3.69
CA VAL A 2 7.89 7.78 -3.83
C VAL A 2 6.91 8.66 -3.04
N LYS A 3 5.85 9.13 -3.69
CA LYS A 3 4.78 9.89 -3.03
C LYS A 3 3.73 8.89 -2.54
N VAL A 4 3.41 8.95 -1.26
CA VAL A 4 2.34 8.14 -0.65
C VAL A 4 1.23 9.09 -0.22
N GLU A 5 0.03 8.89 -0.73
CA GLU A 5 -1.16 9.64 -0.34
C GLU A 5 -1.94 8.82 0.69
N LEU A 6 -2.18 9.42 1.84
CA LEU A 6 -2.86 8.79 2.97
C LEU A 6 -4.22 9.45 3.17
N THR A 7 -5.26 8.64 3.35
CA THR A 7 -6.63 9.12 3.61
C THR A 7 -6.86 9.47 5.07
N SER A 8 -6.07 8.92 6.00
CA SER A 8 -6.17 9.18 7.43
C SER A 8 -5.06 10.10 7.92
N SER A 9 -5.44 11.18 8.61
CA SER A 9 -4.52 12.13 9.25
C SER A 9 -3.76 11.49 10.42
N SER A 10 -4.38 10.57 11.17
CA SER A 10 -3.74 9.90 12.30
C SER A 10 -2.61 8.96 11.86
N VAL A 11 -2.83 8.20 10.78
CA VAL A 11 -1.83 7.30 10.19
C VAL A 11 -0.66 8.09 9.59
N ARG A 12 -0.94 9.24 8.98
CA ARG A 12 0.09 10.16 8.50
C ARG A 12 0.99 10.62 9.66
N ASP A 13 0.39 11.08 10.75
CA ASP A 13 1.15 11.64 11.87
C ASP A 13 1.99 10.56 12.57
N GLU A 14 1.47 9.34 12.68
CA GLU A 14 2.22 8.18 13.19
C GLU A 14 3.45 7.86 12.31
N LEU A 15 3.28 7.82 10.99
CA LEU A 15 4.36 7.55 10.04
C LEU A 15 5.42 8.66 10.03
N LEU A 16 4.99 9.92 10.10
CA LEU A 16 5.90 11.07 10.20
C LEU A 16 6.71 11.04 11.50
N ASN A 17 6.09 10.63 12.62
CA ASN A 17 6.78 10.47 13.90
C ASN A 17 7.81 9.33 13.87
N LYS A 18 7.50 8.22 13.20
CA LYS A 18 8.43 7.08 13.05
C LYS A 18 9.65 7.42 12.18
N LYS A 19 9.56 8.44 11.30
CA LYS A 19 10.62 8.93 10.38
C LYS A 19 11.16 7.90 9.38
N ARG A 20 10.89 6.62 9.54
CA ARG A 20 11.34 5.53 8.67
C ARG A 20 10.25 4.49 8.53
N ILE A 21 10.22 3.84 7.37
CA ILE A 21 9.34 2.70 7.09
C ILE A 21 10.14 1.58 6.44
N ILE A 22 9.80 0.35 6.79
CA ILE A 22 10.40 -0.86 6.20
C ILE A 22 9.39 -1.43 5.22
N VAL A 23 9.79 -1.51 3.95
CA VAL A 23 8.98 -2.17 2.90
C VAL A 23 9.89 -3.16 2.19
N ASN A 24 9.51 -4.44 2.20
CA ASN A 24 10.29 -5.55 1.61
C ASN A 24 11.77 -5.53 2.05
N TYR A 25 12.02 -5.36 3.36
CA TYR A 25 13.35 -5.32 3.97
C TYR A 25 14.24 -4.13 3.56
N ILE A 26 13.69 -3.14 2.85
CA ILE A 26 14.37 -1.88 2.53
C ILE A 26 13.85 -0.80 3.47
N ILE A 27 14.76 -0.06 4.09
CA ILE A 27 14.45 1.07 4.97
C ILE A 27 14.35 2.33 4.11
N TYR A 28 13.20 3.00 4.19
CA TYR A 28 12.98 4.29 3.56
C TYR A 28 12.83 5.37 4.62
N ASP A 29 13.50 6.51 4.41
CA ASP A 29 13.26 7.71 5.21
C ASP A 29 11.93 8.36 4.78
N ILE A 30 11.09 8.66 5.76
CA ILE A 30 9.82 9.36 5.56
C ILE A 30 10.07 10.85 5.74
N ILE A 31 9.70 11.62 4.71
CA ILE A 31 9.73 13.07 4.74
C ILE A 31 8.32 13.57 4.44
N GLU A 32 7.83 14.52 5.24
CA GLU A 32 6.55 15.16 5.00
C GLU A 32 6.55 15.85 3.63
N TYR A 33 5.66 15.41 2.75
CA TYR A 33 5.43 16.05 1.46
C TYR A 33 4.30 17.07 1.58
N LEU A 34 4.65 18.34 1.72
CA LEU A 34 3.70 19.45 1.67
C LEU A 34 3.65 19.96 0.23
N ALA A 35 2.50 19.79 -0.43
CA ALA A 35 2.26 20.41 -1.72
C ALA A 35 2.45 21.94 -1.57
N PRO A 36 3.26 22.57 -2.43
CA PRO A 36 3.66 23.95 -2.21
C PRO A 36 2.48 24.89 -2.37
N ALA A 37 1.97 25.43 -1.26
CA ALA A 37 1.04 26.54 -1.30
C ALA A 37 1.72 27.76 -1.93
N ASN A 38 0.99 28.48 -2.78
CA ASN A 38 1.48 29.73 -3.36
C ASN A 38 1.55 30.79 -2.25
N VAL A 39 2.78 31.14 -1.85
CA VAL A 39 2.99 32.21 -0.87
C VAL A 39 2.91 33.56 -1.56
N LEU A 40 2.07 34.42 -1.00
CA LEU A 40 1.99 35.82 -1.38
C LEU A 40 3.26 36.53 -0.92
N ILE A 41 3.97 37.14 -1.87
CA ILE A 41 5.14 37.98 -1.61
C ILE A 41 4.80 39.38 -2.09
N CYS A 42 4.88 40.36 -1.18
CA CYS A 42 4.58 41.74 -1.50
C CYS A 42 5.60 42.28 -2.51
N SER A 43 5.16 42.84 -3.63
CA SER A 43 6.06 43.37 -4.65
C SER A 43 6.74 44.70 -4.27
N THR A 44 6.29 45.37 -3.20
CA THR A 44 6.87 46.62 -2.68
C THR A 44 7.98 46.35 -1.69
N CYS A 45 7.73 45.54 -0.65
CA CYS A 45 8.68 45.32 0.46
C CYS A 45 9.30 43.92 0.46
N MET A 46 8.89 43.05 -0.47
CA MET A 46 9.31 41.65 -0.55
C MET A 46 8.97 40.80 0.68
N ALA A 47 8.15 41.29 1.61
CA ALA A 47 7.67 40.53 2.77
C ALA A 47 6.63 39.46 2.39
N LEU A 48 6.46 38.46 3.25
CA LEU A 48 5.54 37.33 3.06
C LEU A 48 4.15 37.64 3.64
N GLY A 49 3.09 37.16 2.98
CA GLY A 49 1.75 37.05 3.55
C GLY A 49 0.72 38.13 3.17
N TYR A 50 1.07 39.12 2.33
CA TYR A 50 0.13 40.18 1.93
C TYR A 50 0.43 40.77 0.54
N PHE A 51 -0.59 41.43 -0.04
CA PHE A 51 -0.49 42.09 -1.34
C PHE A 51 0.08 43.52 -1.23
N LYS A 52 0.56 44.08 -2.36
CA LYS A 52 1.02 45.49 -2.44
C LYS A 52 0.01 46.49 -1.88
N LYS A 53 -1.29 46.27 -2.09
CA LYS A 53 -2.37 47.14 -1.59
C LYS A 53 -2.48 47.21 -0.05
N GLN A 54 -1.97 46.19 0.65
CA GLN A 54 -1.97 46.09 2.11
C GLN A 54 -0.63 46.49 2.72
N CYS A 55 0.34 46.92 1.89
CA CYS A 55 1.66 47.32 2.33
C CYS A 55 1.64 48.78 2.78
N THR A 56 2.10 49.03 4.00
CA THR A 56 2.26 50.38 4.57
C THR A 56 3.63 50.99 4.28
N GLN A 57 4.53 50.25 3.63
CA GLN A 57 5.89 50.70 3.35
C GLN A 57 5.92 51.66 2.16
N ILE A 58 6.49 52.85 2.38
CA ILE A 58 6.61 53.90 1.36
C ILE A 58 7.80 53.60 0.42
N LYS A 59 8.90 53.04 0.95
CA LYS A 59 10.11 52.70 0.19
C LYS A 59 9.99 51.32 -0.45
N GLU A 60 10.29 51.20 -1.74
CA GLU A 60 10.33 49.91 -2.42
C GLU A 60 11.63 49.16 -2.10
N THR A 61 11.61 47.84 -2.12
CA THR A 61 12.79 47.00 -1.84
C THR A 61 13.25 46.36 -3.14
N CYS A 62 14.53 46.53 -3.47
CA CYS A 62 15.11 45.98 -4.70
C CYS A 62 15.05 44.44 -4.68
N ARG A 63 14.56 43.85 -5.77
CA ARG A 63 14.39 42.38 -5.88
C ARG A 63 15.70 41.62 -5.95
N THR A 64 16.77 42.29 -6.38
CA THR A 64 18.09 41.71 -6.58
C THR A 64 18.94 41.88 -5.34
N CYS A 65 19.23 43.11 -4.92
CA CYS A 65 20.13 43.37 -3.79
C CYS A 65 19.45 43.46 -2.41
N GLY A 66 18.12 43.55 -2.35
CA GLY A 66 17.39 43.64 -1.09
C GLY A 66 17.43 45.01 -0.40
N ASP A 67 18.01 46.04 -1.03
CA ASP A 67 18.08 47.39 -0.45
C ASP A 67 16.74 48.13 -0.56
N GLN A 68 16.44 48.96 0.44
CA GLN A 68 15.28 49.85 0.40
C GLN A 68 15.61 51.12 -0.39
N VAL A 69 14.75 51.46 -1.35
CA VAL A 69 14.91 52.57 -2.28
C VAL A 69 13.63 53.40 -2.35
N GLU A 70 13.79 54.72 -2.40
CA GLU A 70 12.66 55.65 -2.55
C GLU A 70 12.17 55.70 -4.01
N ASP A 71 13.08 55.57 -4.98
CA ASP A 71 12.75 55.50 -6.40
C ASP A 71 13.55 54.38 -7.09
N MET A 72 12.83 53.37 -7.57
CA MET A 72 13.42 52.22 -8.26
C MET A 72 14.05 52.61 -9.60
N LYS A 73 13.62 53.72 -10.23
CA LYS A 73 14.17 54.17 -11.52
C LYS A 73 15.59 54.74 -11.37
N ASN A 74 15.91 55.29 -10.21
CA ASN A 74 17.20 55.91 -9.92
C ASN A 74 18.11 55.03 -9.05
N HIS A 75 17.74 53.77 -8.83
CA HIS A 75 18.47 52.83 -7.98
C HIS A 75 19.76 52.32 -8.66
N LYS A 76 20.92 52.60 -8.07
CA LYS A 76 22.19 51.95 -8.42
C LYS A 76 22.28 50.59 -7.72
N CYS A 77 21.78 49.54 -8.37
CA CYS A 77 21.82 48.19 -7.84
C CYS A 77 23.24 47.64 -7.78
N SER A 78 23.60 47.01 -6.66
CA SER A 78 24.88 46.29 -6.51
C SER A 78 24.96 45.00 -7.33
N ASN A 79 23.86 44.55 -7.95
CA ASN A 79 23.72 43.31 -8.72
C ASN A 79 24.09 42.02 -7.95
N VAL A 80 24.37 42.11 -6.65
CA VAL A 80 24.57 40.95 -5.79
C VAL A 80 23.20 40.45 -5.36
N GLU A 81 22.85 39.23 -5.74
CA GLU A 81 21.58 38.62 -5.28
C GLU A 81 21.62 38.43 -3.77
N LYS A 82 20.69 39.05 -3.04
CA LYS A 82 20.58 38.93 -1.58
C LYS A 82 19.13 38.77 -1.17
N CYS A 83 18.85 37.71 -0.44
CA CYS A 83 17.52 37.44 0.09
C CYS A 83 17.22 38.35 1.30
N VAL A 84 16.11 39.08 1.27
CA VAL A 84 15.67 39.93 2.39
C VAL A 84 15.24 39.13 3.62
N HIS A 85 14.96 37.83 3.47
CA HIS A 85 14.48 36.97 4.56
C HIS A 85 15.61 36.24 5.28
N CYS A 86 16.57 35.69 4.55
CA CYS A 86 17.63 34.84 5.11
C CYS A 86 19.05 35.41 4.92
N GLY A 87 19.19 36.53 4.21
CA GLY A 87 20.47 37.18 3.94
C GLY A 87 21.42 36.45 2.97
N ARG A 88 21.02 35.30 2.41
CA ARG A 88 21.86 34.46 1.54
C ARG A 88 21.78 34.88 0.07
N ASN A 89 22.71 34.34 -0.74
CA ASN A 89 22.86 34.62 -2.16
C ASN A 89 21.80 33.93 -3.03
N HIS A 90 20.57 34.42 -2.98
CA HIS A 90 19.49 34.08 -3.90
C HIS A 90 18.38 35.13 -3.82
N LYS A 91 17.52 35.19 -4.86
CA LYS A 91 16.32 36.04 -4.86
C LYS A 91 15.40 35.77 -3.66
N SER A 92 14.74 36.82 -3.16
CA SER A 92 13.79 36.74 -2.03
C SER A 92 12.57 35.87 -2.31
N SER A 93 12.18 35.73 -3.59
CA SER A 93 11.11 34.84 -4.04
C SER A 93 11.55 33.39 -4.31
N SER A 94 12.84 33.08 -4.15
CA SER A 94 13.39 31.76 -4.49
C SER A 94 12.85 30.66 -3.59
N LEU A 95 12.53 29.51 -4.21
CA LEU A 95 12.16 28.26 -3.51
C LEU A 95 13.30 27.69 -2.67
N LYS A 96 14.54 28.16 -2.90
CA LYS A 96 15.73 27.77 -2.13
C LYS A 96 15.82 28.49 -0.77
N CYS A 97 14.99 29.51 -0.53
CA CYS A 97 15.00 30.26 0.72
C CYS A 97 14.43 29.42 1.88
N PRO A 98 15.18 29.17 2.97
CA PRO A 98 14.68 28.39 4.11
C PRO A 98 13.49 29.06 4.81
N VAL A 99 13.44 30.39 4.85
CA VAL A 99 12.35 31.15 5.47
C VAL A 99 11.07 31.09 4.63
N VAL A 100 11.19 31.19 3.30
CA VAL A 100 10.02 31.00 2.41
C VAL A 100 9.53 29.55 2.48
N LYS A 101 10.45 28.58 2.58
CA LYS A 101 10.11 27.16 2.73
C LYS A 101 9.37 26.88 4.05
N SER A 102 9.82 27.45 5.17
CA SER A 102 9.14 27.26 6.47
C SER A 102 7.77 27.94 6.49
N PHE A 103 7.65 29.15 5.95
CA PHE A 103 6.38 29.87 5.87
C PHE A 103 5.37 29.15 4.97
N ARG A 104 5.82 28.59 3.84
CA ARG A 104 5.01 27.72 2.98
C ARG A 104 4.50 26.49 3.75
N ALA A 105 5.39 25.82 4.47
CA ALA A 105 5.03 24.63 5.22
C ALA A 105 3.97 24.94 6.29
N GLU A 106 4.12 26.06 7.00
CA GLU A 106 3.13 26.50 8.00
C GLU A 106 1.78 26.86 7.37
N LEU A 107 1.78 27.57 6.24
CA LEU A 107 0.55 27.91 5.52
C LEU A 107 -0.17 26.66 5.01
N THR A 108 0.56 25.71 4.42
CA THR A 108 -0.02 24.43 3.97
C THR A 108 -0.61 23.65 5.16
N ARG A 109 0.06 23.62 6.33
CA ARG A 109 -0.50 22.98 7.53
C ARG A 109 -1.80 23.65 8.00
N LYS A 110 -1.86 24.98 8.01
CA LYS A 110 -3.06 25.73 8.40
C LYS A 110 -4.24 25.44 7.48
N ILE A 111 -4.02 25.40 6.16
CA ILE A 111 -5.07 25.06 5.18
C ILE A 111 -5.58 23.63 5.41
N LEU A 112 -4.67 22.66 5.57
CA LEU A 112 -5.03 21.26 5.82
C LEU A 112 -5.73 21.03 7.17
N GLN A 113 -5.54 21.91 8.15
CA GLN A 113 -6.27 21.86 9.42
C GLN A 113 -7.69 22.44 9.32
N ILE A 114 -7.89 23.46 8.48
CA ILE A 114 -9.22 24.07 8.23
C ILE A 114 -10.14 23.08 7.50
N ASP A 115 -9.62 22.35 6.50
CA ASP A 115 -10.42 21.36 5.76
C ASP A 115 -10.84 20.14 6.60
N ASN A 116 -10.14 19.86 7.71
CA ASN A 116 -10.51 18.81 8.66
C ASN A 116 -11.50 19.28 9.76
N GLN A 117 -11.82 20.57 9.80
CA GLN A 117 -12.81 21.16 10.72
C GLN A 117 -14.05 21.69 9.98
N SER A 118 -14.55 20.97 8.97
CA SER A 118 -15.89 21.22 8.45
C SER A 118 -16.96 20.76 9.46
N SER A 119 -17.13 21.56 10.52
CA SER A 119 -18.37 21.65 11.30
C SER A 119 -19.33 22.61 10.58
N PRO A 120 -20.67 22.42 10.64
CA PRO A 120 -21.64 23.20 9.86
C PRO A 120 -21.92 24.63 10.37
N ASP A 121 -21.12 25.19 11.27
CA ASP A 121 -21.47 26.41 12.02
C ASP A 121 -20.62 27.65 11.68
N SER A 122 -20.42 27.91 10.39
CA SER A 122 -19.92 29.22 9.93
C SER A 122 -20.97 29.97 9.10
N ARG A 123 -22.16 30.18 9.69
CA ARG A 123 -23.15 31.19 9.27
C ARG A 123 -23.52 32.13 10.42
N LEU A 124 -22.54 32.71 11.09
CA LEU A 124 -22.75 33.82 12.02
C LEU A 124 -21.87 35.00 11.65
N LEU A 125 -22.25 35.68 10.57
CA LEU A 125 -21.95 37.10 10.34
C LEU A 125 -22.84 37.66 9.21
N ASN A 126 -24.15 37.55 9.39
CA ASN A 126 -25.09 38.46 8.73
C ASN A 126 -25.80 39.25 9.82
N LYS A 127 -25.36 40.50 10.00
CA LYS A 127 -26.01 41.47 10.87
C LYS A 127 -27.41 41.75 10.31
N ASN A 128 -28.44 41.27 11.00
CA ASN A 128 -29.81 41.73 10.82
C ASN A 128 -29.87 43.23 11.13
N VAL A 129 -30.18 44.04 10.12
CA VAL A 129 -30.58 45.44 10.30
C VAL A 129 -32.04 45.42 10.72
N ILE A 130 -32.30 45.74 11.99
CA ILE A 130 -33.65 45.94 12.54
C ILE A 130 -34.06 47.37 12.22
N PHE A 131 -35.12 47.55 11.42
CA PHE A 131 -35.79 48.84 11.27
C PHE A 131 -36.76 49.05 12.45
N ASN A 132 -36.46 50.03 13.31
CA ASN A 132 -37.36 50.48 14.38
C ASN A 132 -38.43 51.44 13.81
N SER A 133 -39.70 51.07 13.96
CA SER A 133 -40.89 51.73 13.42
C SER A 133 -41.49 52.83 14.33
N THR A 134 -40.68 53.54 15.12
CA THR A 134 -41.19 54.48 16.15
C THR A 134 -41.26 55.95 15.74
N ASN A 135 -41.22 56.31 14.45
CA ASN A 135 -41.21 57.71 14.00
C ASN A 135 -42.44 58.20 13.23
N PHE A 136 -43.62 57.55 13.34
CA PHE A 136 -44.85 58.07 12.73
C PHE A 136 -45.90 58.43 13.80
N PRO A 137 -46.49 59.65 13.75
CA PRO A 137 -47.55 60.04 14.69
C PRO A 137 -48.88 59.35 14.34
N PRO A 138 -49.76 59.06 15.34
CA PRO A 138 -51.00 58.35 15.12
C PRO A 138 -52.09 59.27 14.50
N PRO A 139 -52.95 58.75 13.61
CA PRO A 139 -54.08 59.50 13.08
C PRO A 139 -55.21 59.63 14.14
N PRO A 140 -56.02 60.70 14.09
CA PRO A 140 -57.05 60.95 15.09
C PRO A 140 -58.27 60.03 14.89
N ALA A 141 -58.88 59.62 16.01
CA ALA A 141 -60.07 58.78 16.04
C ALA A 141 -61.33 59.51 15.54
N PRO A 142 -62.22 58.86 14.75
CA PRO A 142 -63.50 59.44 14.40
C PRO A 142 -64.52 59.26 15.53
N LYS A 143 -65.26 60.32 15.81
CA LYS A 143 -66.43 60.33 16.68
C LYS A 143 -67.59 59.61 16.00
N SER A 144 -68.30 58.81 16.78
CA SER A 144 -69.52 58.07 16.43
C SER A 144 -70.68 58.98 16.03
N SER A 145 -71.37 58.64 14.94
CA SER A 145 -72.78 58.99 14.73
C SER A 145 -73.47 58.01 13.77
N THR A 146 -74.29 57.15 14.36
CA THR A 146 -75.63 56.68 13.94
C THR A 146 -76.01 56.60 12.45
N LEU A 147 -76.11 55.35 11.99
CA LEU A 147 -77.16 54.72 11.17
C LEU A 147 -78.02 55.60 10.25
N LEU A 148 -77.67 55.60 8.96
CA LEU A 148 -78.63 55.58 7.85
C LEU A 148 -78.16 54.49 6.87
N LEU A 149 -79.07 53.58 6.51
CA LEU A 149 -78.82 52.45 5.62
C LEU A 149 -78.56 52.97 4.20
N ASN A 150 -77.31 53.35 3.94
CA ASN A 150 -76.88 53.90 2.67
C ASN A 150 -76.58 52.72 1.71
N PRO A 151 -77.12 52.66 0.48
CA PRO A 151 -76.81 51.58 -0.48
C PRO A 151 -75.31 51.46 -0.80
N MET A 152 -74.52 52.51 -0.51
CA MET A 152 -73.06 52.47 -0.53
C MET A 152 -72.47 51.61 0.61
N MET A 153 -73.09 51.57 1.79
CA MET A 153 -72.68 50.72 2.92
C MET A 153 -72.96 49.24 2.64
N VAL A 154 -74.07 48.91 1.98
CA VAL A 154 -74.36 47.52 1.56
C VAL A 154 -73.34 47.02 0.55
N LYS A 155 -72.94 47.86 -0.42
CA LYS A 155 -71.85 47.54 -1.36
C LYS A 155 -70.49 47.42 -0.67
N LEU A 156 -70.25 48.23 0.37
CA LEU A 156 -69.04 48.16 1.19
C LEU A 156 -69.00 46.86 1.99
N ASP A 157 -70.11 46.45 2.62
CA ASP A 157 -70.24 45.18 3.32
C ASP A 157 -70.09 43.98 2.38
N GLU A 158 -70.62 44.07 1.15
CA GLU A 158 -70.41 43.04 0.12
C GLU A 158 -68.95 42.96 -0.32
N LEU A 159 -68.28 44.11 -0.45
CA LEU A 159 -66.84 44.18 -0.75
C LEU A 159 -66.01 43.59 0.40
N ILE A 160 -66.32 43.93 1.65
CA ILE A 160 -65.66 43.40 2.85
C ILE A 160 -65.84 41.88 2.93
N ASN A 161 -67.04 41.36 2.64
CA ASN A 161 -67.29 39.92 2.58
C ASN A 161 -66.52 39.24 1.44
N LYS A 162 -66.39 39.88 0.27
CA LYS A 162 -65.58 39.36 -0.84
C LYS A 162 -64.08 39.38 -0.49
N LEU A 163 -63.59 40.45 0.14
CA LEU A 163 -62.21 40.55 0.63
C LEU A 163 -61.92 39.52 1.72
N SER A 164 -62.87 39.26 2.63
CA SER A 164 -62.76 38.18 3.62
C SER A 164 -62.65 36.81 2.95
N LYS A 165 -63.48 36.53 1.93
CA LYS A 165 -63.39 35.28 1.16
C LYS A 165 -62.07 35.14 0.40
N VAL A 166 -61.52 36.24 -0.11
CA VAL A 166 -60.20 36.25 -0.76
C VAL A 166 -59.11 35.99 0.26
N LYS A 167 -59.17 36.61 1.45
CA LYS A 167 -58.27 36.34 2.56
C LYS A 167 -58.31 34.87 2.99
N ASP A 168 -59.50 34.32 3.21
CA ASP A 168 -59.65 32.89 3.58
C ASP A 168 -59.07 31.95 2.51
N ARG A 169 -59.16 32.32 1.23
CA ARG A 169 -58.55 31.56 0.13
C ARG A 169 -57.04 31.71 0.11
N LEU A 170 -56.52 32.89 0.43
CA LEU A 170 -55.09 33.16 0.51
C LEU A 170 -54.47 32.39 1.69
N ASP A 171 -55.10 32.43 2.86
CA ASP A 171 -54.67 31.69 4.05
C ASP A 171 -54.68 30.16 3.78
N LYS A 172 -55.69 29.66 3.06
CA LYS A 172 -55.72 28.25 2.61
C LYS A 172 -54.66 27.92 1.57
N PHE A 173 -54.24 28.88 0.76
CA PHE A 173 -53.19 28.70 -0.24
C PHE A 173 -51.81 28.70 0.43
N GLU A 174 -51.58 29.62 1.37
CA GLU A 174 -50.39 29.67 2.21
C GLU A 174 -50.20 28.36 2.98
N ALA A 175 -51.23 27.86 3.64
CA ALA A 175 -51.17 26.57 4.34
C ALA A 175 -50.89 25.36 3.40
N LYS A 176 -51.28 25.44 2.12
CA LYS A 176 -50.94 24.42 1.12
C LYS A 176 -49.50 24.56 0.63
N HIS A 177 -49.02 25.79 0.48
CA HIS A 177 -47.65 26.09 0.12
C HIS A 177 -46.69 25.58 1.20
N ASP A 178 -46.97 25.83 2.49
CA ASP A 178 -46.15 25.33 3.60
C ASP A 178 -46.05 23.80 3.62
N LYS A 179 -47.17 23.11 3.36
CA LYS A 179 -47.17 21.64 3.24
C LYS A 179 -46.34 21.15 2.06
N PHE A 180 -46.33 21.90 0.96
CA PHE A 180 -45.52 21.57 -0.20
C PHE A 180 -44.02 21.77 0.08
N GLU A 181 -43.64 22.89 0.71
CA GLU A 181 -42.25 23.14 1.14
C GLU A 181 -41.75 22.08 2.13
N GLN A 182 -42.60 21.68 3.07
CA GLN A 182 -42.28 20.58 3.99
C GLN A 182 -42.08 19.26 3.24
N PHE A 183 -42.96 18.94 2.27
CA PHE A 183 -42.81 17.75 1.44
C PHE A 183 -41.52 17.76 0.61
N ILE A 184 -41.15 18.91 0.01
CA ILE A 184 -39.89 19.04 -0.74
C ILE A 184 -38.69 18.86 0.19
N SER A 185 -38.72 19.44 1.38
CA SER A 185 -37.66 19.30 2.38
C SER A 185 -37.49 17.84 2.83
N ASP A 186 -38.59 17.16 3.14
CA ASP A 186 -38.59 15.74 3.54
C ASP A 186 -38.09 14.85 2.40
N LYS A 187 -38.49 15.14 1.16
CA LYS A 187 -38.02 14.41 -0.03
C LYS A 187 -36.52 14.59 -0.25
N ASN A 188 -36.00 15.81 -0.17
CA ASN A 188 -34.57 16.08 -0.31
C ASN A 188 -33.75 15.34 0.76
N ARG A 189 -34.22 15.32 2.01
CA ARG A 189 -33.57 14.58 3.10
C ARG A 189 -33.56 13.07 2.86
N ASN A 190 -34.65 12.53 2.33
CA ASN A 190 -34.71 11.11 1.95
C ASN A 190 -33.74 10.80 0.81
N ASP A 191 -33.66 11.66 -0.20
CA ASP A 191 -32.74 11.49 -1.33
C ASP A 191 -31.27 11.54 -0.87
N GLU A 192 -30.92 12.45 0.05
CA GLU A 192 -29.59 12.48 0.69
C GLU A 192 -29.28 11.18 1.44
N THR A 193 -30.25 10.64 2.17
CA THR A 193 -30.11 9.36 2.89
C THR A 193 -29.87 8.19 1.94
N ILE A 194 -30.57 8.16 0.80
CA ILE A 194 -30.39 7.13 -0.24
C ILE A 194 -28.99 7.24 -0.87
N ILE A 195 -28.54 8.46 -1.18
CA ILE A 195 -27.20 8.70 -1.73
C ILE A 195 -26.13 8.21 -0.75
N GLN A 196 -26.28 8.51 0.53
CA GLN A 196 -25.34 8.05 1.56
C GLN A 196 -25.31 6.51 1.64
N ASN A 197 -26.47 5.86 1.68
CA ASN A 197 -26.55 4.40 1.70
C ASN A 197 -25.92 3.76 0.45
N MET A 198 -26.08 4.36 -0.73
CA MET A 198 -25.43 3.90 -1.96
C MET A 198 -23.90 4.04 -1.91
N ASN A 199 -23.40 5.14 -1.36
CA ASN A 199 -21.97 5.36 -1.18
C ASN A 199 -21.37 4.34 -0.19
N ASP A 200 -22.05 4.09 0.92
CA ASP A 200 -21.62 3.10 1.91
C ASP A 200 -21.60 1.68 1.33
N MET A 201 -22.62 1.32 0.54
CA MET A 201 -22.67 0.04 -0.18
C MET A 201 -21.52 -0.10 -1.19
N SER A 202 -21.21 0.96 -1.93
CA SER A 202 -20.09 1.00 -2.88
C SER A 202 -18.74 0.82 -2.17
N ASN A 203 -18.56 1.49 -1.02
CA ASN A 203 -17.36 1.35 -0.19
C ASN A 203 -17.21 -0.09 0.34
N ASN A 204 -18.30 -0.68 0.86
CA ASN A 204 -18.30 -2.06 1.34
C ASN A 204 -17.97 -3.06 0.22
N TYR A 205 -18.52 -2.85 -0.97
CA TYR A 205 -18.19 -3.68 -2.14
C TYR A 205 -16.69 -3.60 -2.49
N MET A 206 -16.09 -2.41 -2.45
CA MET A 206 -14.66 -2.24 -2.73
C MET A 206 -13.77 -2.91 -1.67
N ILE A 207 -14.16 -2.87 -0.40
CA ILE A 207 -13.45 -3.58 0.68
C ILE A 207 -13.54 -5.09 0.45
N LEU A 208 -14.76 -5.61 0.27
CA LEU A 208 -14.96 -7.05 0.06
C LEU A 208 -14.20 -7.57 -1.17
N ARG A 209 -14.17 -6.79 -2.24
CA ARG A 209 -13.40 -7.13 -3.44
C ARG A 209 -11.89 -7.25 -3.15
N LYS A 210 -11.33 -6.35 -2.34
CA LYS A 210 -9.92 -6.44 -1.93
C LYS A 210 -9.67 -7.69 -1.10
N ASP A 211 -10.55 -7.98 -0.16
CA ASP A 211 -10.44 -9.17 0.70
C ASP A 211 -10.50 -10.46 -0.13
N VAL A 212 -11.41 -10.55 -1.10
CA VAL A 212 -11.50 -11.70 -2.01
C VAL A 212 -10.22 -11.89 -2.82
N VAL A 213 -9.64 -10.80 -3.34
CA VAL A 213 -8.37 -10.88 -4.09
C VAL A 213 -7.23 -11.34 -3.18
N GLN A 214 -7.18 -10.85 -1.96
CA GLN A 214 -6.17 -11.25 -0.99
C GLN A 214 -6.33 -12.72 -0.57
N GLN A 215 -7.55 -13.18 -0.34
CA GLN A 215 -7.82 -14.59 -0.02
C GLN A 215 -7.47 -15.52 -1.18
N ASN A 216 -7.80 -15.14 -2.43
CA ASN A 216 -7.40 -15.90 -3.61
C ASN A 216 -5.87 -16.04 -3.70
N PHE A 217 -5.13 -14.98 -3.39
CA PHE A 217 -3.66 -15.05 -3.34
C PHE A 217 -3.16 -16.04 -2.27
N PHE A 218 -3.78 -16.07 -1.08
CA PHE A 218 -3.43 -17.05 -0.05
C PHE A 218 -3.77 -18.49 -0.47
N ILE A 219 -4.92 -18.70 -1.11
CA ILE A 219 -5.32 -20.01 -1.64
C ILE A 219 -4.30 -20.48 -2.67
N GLU A 220 -3.97 -19.66 -3.67
CA GLU A 220 -2.99 -20.00 -4.70
C GLU A 220 -1.60 -20.28 -4.10
N ARG A 221 -1.21 -19.51 -3.08
CA ARG A 221 0.03 -19.76 -2.34
C ARG A 221 0.01 -21.11 -1.63
N HIS A 222 -1.09 -21.45 -0.95
CA HIS A 222 -1.22 -22.73 -0.26
C HIS A 222 -1.25 -23.88 -1.25
N GLU A 223 -2.03 -23.81 -2.32
CA GLU A 223 -2.05 -24.80 -3.39
C GLU A 223 -0.64 -25.04 -3.96
N ASN A 224 0.12 -23.97 -4.23
CA ASN A 224 1.50 -24.11 -4.67
C ASN A 224 2.39 -24.80 -3.63
N LEU A 225 2.24 -24.50 -2.34
CA LEU A 225 3.04 -25.10 -1.28
C LEU A 225 2.71 -26.59 -1.11
N PHE A 226 1.43 -26.95 -1.11
CA PHE A 226 1.00 -28.34 -1.06
C PHE A 226 1.47 -29.11 -2.30
N CYS A 227 1.20 -28.60 -3.50
CA CYS A 227 1.48 -29.32 -4.74
C CYS A 227 2.98 -29.39 -5.10
N LYS A 228 3.77 -28.35 -4.79
CA LYS A 228 5.19 -28.29 -5.20
C LYS A 228 6.15 -28.72 -4.11
N LEU A 229 5.75 -28.70 -2.85
CA LEU A 229 6.64 -29.01 -1.73
C LEU A 229 6.12 -30.21 -0.94
N LEU A 230 4.95 -30.09 -0.33
CA LEU A 230 4.48 -31.07 0.65
C LEU A 230 4.22 -32.44 0.00
N ILE A 231 3.52 -32.45 -1.14
CA ILE A 231 3.17 -33.69 -1.84
C ILE A 231 4.45 -34.42 -2.32
N PRO A 232 5.35 -33.80 -3.11
CA PRO A 232 6.59 -34.45 -3.54
C PRO A 232 7.43 -34.99 -2.37
N MET A 233 7.53 -34.22 -1.29
CA MET A 233 8.30 -34.63 -0.12
C MET A 233 7.65 -35.83 0.61
N LEU A 234 6.32 -35.87 0.71
CA LEU A 234 5.61 -37.04 1.25
C LEU A 234 5.73 -38.25 0.31
N GLU A 235 5.72 -38.05 -1.01
CA GLU A 235 6.00 -39.12 -1.99
C GLU A 235 7.42 -39.70 -1.77
N ASP A 236 8.43 -38.86 -1.55
CA ASP A 236 9.79 -39.29 -1.26
C ASP A 236 9.87 -40.09 0.05
N VAL A 237 9.21 -39.60 1.11
CA VAL A 237 9.15 -40.30 2.41
C VAL A 237 8.46 -41.65 2.27
N PHE A 238 7.34 -41.72 1.58
CA PHE A 238 6.63 -42.98 1.34
C PHE A 238 7.45 -43.96 0.49
N THR A 239 8.18 -43.46 -0.50
CA THR A 239 9.10 -44.27 -1.32
C THR A 239 10.23 -44.82 -0.45
N PHE A 240 10.81 -44.00 0.42
CA PHE A 240 11.87 -44.42 1.34
C PHE A 240 11.38 -45.48 2.34
N ILE A 241 10.24 -45.26 2.99
CA ILE A 241 9.67 -46.24 3.93
C ILE A 241 9.35 -47.54 3.20
N SER A 242 8.80 -47.46 1.98
CA SER A 242 8.49 -48.65 1.17
C SER A 242 9.74 -49.45 0.76
N ALA A 243 10.87 -48.76 0.52
CA ALA A 243 12.15 -49.41 0.24
C ALA A 243 12.74 -50.07 1.50
N LYS A 244 12.57 -49.46 2.67
CA LYS A 244 13.01 -50.01 3.96
C LYS A 244 12.12 -51.14 4.48
N ASN A 245 10.85 -51.14 4.10
CA ASN A 245 9.89 -52.17 4.47
C ASN A 245 10.00 -53.44 3.60
N GLN A 246 11.20 -53.81 3.15
CA GLN A 246 11.45 -55.01 2.36
C GLN A 246 12.63 -55.79 2.94
N ASN A 247 12.52 -57.12 2.98
CA ASN A 247 13.65 -57.97 3.33
C ASN A 247 14.62 -58.11 2.14
N GLN A 248 15.77 -58.77 2.35
CA GLN A 248 16.78 -59.00 1.29
C GLN A 248 16.25 -59.77 0.07
N LYS A 249 15.08 -60.41 0.18
CA LYS A 249 14.40 -61.14 -0.91
C LYS A 249 13.29 -60.30 -1.57
N GLY A 250 13.10 -59.03 -1.18
CA GLY A 250 12.07 -58.13 -1.70
C GLY A 250 10.67 -58.33 -1.11
N ASN A 251 10.49 -59.21 -0.12
CA ASN A 251 9.19 -59.41 0.52
C ASN A 251 8.95 -58.31 1.56
N PRO A 252 7.70 -57.80 1.69
CA PRO A 252 7.38 -56.78 2.68
C PRO A 252 7.61 -57.31 4.10
N LEU A 253 8.28 -56.51 4.96
CA LEU A 253 8.46 -56.84 6.37
C LEU A 253 7.14 -56.69 7.15
N ASP A 254 6.38 -55.65 6.81
CA ASP A 254 5.02 -55.40 7.30
C ASP A 254 4.09 -55.11 6.10
N ALA A 255 3.24 -56.08 5.76
CA ALA A 255 2.30 -55.96 4.66
C ALA A 255 1.20 -54.92 4.92
N ASP A 256 0.81 -54.71 6.19
CA ASP A 256 -0.22 -53.73 6.55
C ASP A 256 0.30 -52.30 6.42
N LEU A 257 1.53 -52.04 6.89
CA LEU A 257 2.20 -50.75 6.69
C LEU A 257 2.32 -50.40 5.20
N LYS A 258 2.69 -51.36 4.35
CA LYS A 258 2.76 -51.16 2.89
C LYS A 258 1.39 -50.79 2.31
N CYS A 259 0.32 -51.48 2.72
CA CYS A 259 -1.04 -51.18 2.30
C CYS A 259 -1.52 -49.79 2.76
N ARG A 260 -1.22 -49.39 3.99
CA ARG A 260 -1.56 -48.05 4.52
C ARG A 260 -0.84 -46.95 3.76
N ILE A 261 0.48 -47.05 3.58
CA ILE A 261 1.27 -46.08 2.84
C ILE A 261 0.77 -45.93 1.40
N ASN A 262 0.50 -47.05 0.72
CA ASN A 262 0.01 -47.00 -0.66
C ASN A 262 -1.40 -46.38 -0.75
N ARG A 263 -2.25 -46.58 0.26
CA ARG A 263 -3.56 -45.93 0.36
C ARG A 263 -3.41 -44.41 0.52
N TYR A 264 -2.52 -43.96 1.40
CA TYR A 264 -2.23 -42.53 1.58
C TYR A 264 -1.67 -41.90 0.32
N PHE A 265 -0.74 -42.57 -0.35
CA PHE A 265 -0.18 -42.12 -1.64
C PHE A 265 -1.29 -41.94 -2.69
N ILE A 266 -2.20 -42.91 -2.83
CA ILE A 266 -3.32 -42.82 -3.79
C ILE A 266 -4.29 -41.68 -3.41
N GLN A 267 -4.58 -41.50 -2.13
CA GLN A 267 -5.46 -40.41 -1.65
C GLN A 267 -4.84 -39.04 -1.93
N MET A 268 -3.54 -38.88 -1.64
CA MET A 268 -2.80 -37.65 -1.92
C MET A 268 -2.76 -37.35 -3.42
N LYS A 269 -2.41 -38.33 -4.24
CA LYS A 269 -2.38 -38.17 -5.70
C LYS A 269 -3.74 -37.73 -6.24
N LYS A 270 -4.83 -38.34 -5.76
CA LYS A 270 -6.20 -37.95 -6.11
C LYS A 270 -6.54 -36.52 -5.68
N ALA A 271 -6.06 -36.07 -4.52
CA ALA A 271 -6.23 -34.69 -4.06
C ALA A 271 -5.51 -33.69 -5.00
N THR A 272 -4.30 -34.01 -5.45
CA THR A 272 -3.55 -33.18 -6.44
C THR A 272 -4.21 -33.09 -7.81
N GLU A 273 -4.84 -34.16 -8.28
CA GLU A 273 -5.42 -34.20 -9.62
C GLU A 273 -6.78 -33.47 -9.72
N ALA A 274 -7.22 -32.78 -8.66
CA ALA A 274 -8.50 -32.06 -8.57
C ALA A 274 -9.75 -32.92 -8.91
N LYS A 275 -9.60 -34.25 -9.04
CA LYS A 275 -10.67 -35.21 -9.35
C LYS A 275 -11.41 -35.69 -8.11
N ALA A 276 -11.14 -35.09 -6.96
CA ALA A 276 -11.60 -35.57 -5.68
C ALA A 276 -12.07 -34.40 -4.81
N ASN A 277 -13.39 -34.16 -4.82
CA ASN A 277 -14.11 -33.73 -3.61
C ASN A 277 -14.12 -34.89 -2.58
N VAL A 278 -12.98 -35.55 -2.38
CA VAL A 278 -12.86 -36.65 -1.43
C VAL A 278 -12.53 -35.97 -0.12
N SER A 279 -13.56 -35.84 0.72
CA SER A 279 -13.33 -35.54 2.12
C SER A 279 -12.38 -36.60 2.67
N LEU A 280 -11.29 -36.14 3.28
CA LEU A 280 -10.52 -36.99 4.18
C LEU A 280 -11.52 -37.58 5.19
N SER A 281 -11.39 -38.88 5.50
CA SER A 281 -12.16 -39.43 6.61
C SER A 281 -11.82 -38.64 7.88
N SER A 282 -12.74 -38.55 8.85
CA SER A 282 -12.45 -37.81 10.08
C SER A 282 -11.18 -38.32 10.77
N PHE A 283 -10.90 -39.62 10.67
CA PHE A 283 -9.68 -40.24 11.14
C PHE A 283 -8.44 -39.71 10.39
N ASP A 284 -8.46 -39.75 9.06
CA ASP A 284 -7.33 -39.30 8.23
C ASP A 284 -7.09 -37.79 8.38
N PHE A 285 -8.16 -37.00 8.51
CA PHE A 285 -8.08 -35.56 8.76
C PHE A 285 -7.42 -35.26 10.12
N ASN A 286 -7.86 -35.94 11.19
CA ASN A 286 -7.28 -35.73 12.52
C ASN A 286 -5.81 -36.14 12.55
N LEU A 287 -5.47 -37.29 11.94
CA LEU A 287 -4.08 -37.75 11.87
C LEU A 287 -3.18 -36.79 11.07
N LEU A 288 -3.64 -36.33 9.91
CA LEU A 288 -2.89 -35.33 9.12
C LEU A 288 -2.81 -33.99 9.83
N SER A 289 -3.86 -33.58 10.53
CA SER A 289 -3.86 -32.33 11.28
C SER A 289 -2.90 -32.38 12.46
N GLU A 290 -2.78 -33.51 13.16
CA GLU A 290 -1.79 -33.72 14.22
C GLU A 290 -0.36 -33.65 13.66
N ILE A 291 -0.09 -34.36 12.55
CA ILE A 291 1.20 -34.33 11.85
C ILE A 291 1.56 -32.90 11.40
N LEU A 292 0.58 -32.17 10.83
CA LEU A 292 0.79 -30.81 10.35
C LEU A 292 0.97 -29.80 11.49
N SER A 293 0.24 -29.94 12.60
CA SER A 293 0.47 -29.13 13.80
C SER A 293 1.86 -29.39 14.39
N GLU A 294 2.30 -30.66 14.49
CA GLU A 294 3.65 -30.99 14.92
C GLU A 294 4.72 -30.36 14.02
N TRP A 295 4.46 -30.28 12.71
CA TRP A 295 5.33 -29.62 11.73
C TRP A 295 5.33 -28.10 11.88
N GLU A 296 4.17 -27.49 12.10
CA GLU A 296 4.02 -26.05 12.29
C GLU A 296 4.69 -25.56 13.58
N ASP A 297 4.55 -26.34 14.66
CA ASP A 297 5.14 -26.04 15.98
C ASP A 297 6.66 -26.33 16.02
N SER A 298 7.19 -27.08 15.06
CA SER A 298 8.61 -27.40 14.98
C SER A 298 9.41 -26.29 14.30
N LEU A 299 10.21 -25.56 15.09
CA LEU A 299 11.12 -24.52 14.57
C LEU A 299 12.19 -25.05 13.60
N PHE A 300 12.53 -26.34 13.69
CA PHE A 300 13.52 -26.99 12.84
C PHE A 300 13.03 -28.38 12.42
N LEU A 301 13.31 -28.77 11.17
CA LEU A 301 12.97 -30.08 10.63
C LEU A 301 13.55 -31.22 11.48
N ASP A 302 14.75 -31.02 12.02
CA ASP A 302 15.44 -32.00 12.86
C ASP A 302 14.68 -32.28 14.18
N SER A 303 13.99 -31.28 14.73
CA SER A 303 13.16 -31.45 15.93
C SER A 303 11.93 -32.32 15.62
N CYS A 304 11.29 -32.09 14.47
CA CYS A 304 10.18 -32.91 14.03
C CYS A 304 10.61 -34.36 13.71
N LEU A 305 11.72 -34.54 13.00
CA LEU A 305 12.25 -35.85 12.67
C LEU A 305 12.69 -36.63 13.92
N SER A 306 13.18 -35.95 14.96
CA SER A 306 13.54 -36.57 16.25
C SER A 306 12.34 -37.16 16.97
N LEU A 307 11.17 -36.51 16.91
CA LEU A 307 9.92 -37.06 17.46
C LEU A 307 9.55 -38.35 16.73
N TRP A 308 9.66 -38.34 15.41
CA TRP A 308 9.32 -39.49 14.57
C TRP A 308 10.33 -40.63 14.69
N HIS A 309 11.58 -40.32 15.06
CA HIS A 309 12.62 -41.31 15.26
C HIS A 309 12.26 -42.33 16.34
N ASN A 310 11.48 -41.94 17.35
CA ASN A 310 10.99 -42.82 18.40
C ASN A 310 10.00 -43.89 17.91
N TYR A 311 9.37 -43.67 16.76
CA TYR A 311 8.41 -44.59 16.15
C TYR A 311 9.05 -45.55 15.14
N VAL A 312 10.33 -45.31 14.78
CA VAL A 312 11.09 -46.19 13.90
C VAL A 312 11.82 -47.22 14.76
N THR A 313 11.34 -48.46 14.78
CA THR A 313 12.05 -49.58 15.40
C THR A 313 13.43 -49.74 14.76
N LEU A 314 14.46 -49.36 15.50
CA LEU A 314 15.84 -49.32 15.03
C LEU A 314 16.36 -50.75 14.78
N HIS A 315 16.39 -51.19 13.52
CA HIS A 315 17.32 -52.24 13.13
C HIS A 315 18.72 -51.63 13.06
N LYS A 316 19.63 -52.15 13.90
CA LYS A 316 21.05 -51.77 14.00
C LYS A 316 21.80 -52.00 12.69
N THR A 317 21.62 -51.11 11.73
CA THR A 317 22.53 -50.95 10.59
C THR A 317 22.71 -49.45 10.37
N SER A 318 23.88 -48.95 10.75
CA SER A 318 24.28 -47.56 10.58
C SER A 318 24.30 -47.19 9.09
N PHE A 319 23.23 -46.60 8.61
CA PHE A 319 23.19 -45.92 7.31
C PHE A 319 22.99 -44.43 7.57
N HIS A 320 24.05 -43.65 7.39
CA HIS A 320 23.96 -42.21 7.26
C HIS A 320 23.23 -41.86 5.95
N SER A 321 21.94 -41.53 6.03
CA SER A 321 21.24 -40.89 4.92
C SER A 321 21.37 -39.37 5.08
N SER A 322 22.23 -38.76 4.26
CA SER A 322 22.37 -37.30 4.14
C SER A 322 21.20 -36.74 3.33
N LEU A 323 20.04 -36.58 3.96
CA LEU A 323 18.90 -35.89 3.36
C LEU A 323 19.11 -34.38 3.51
N HIS A 324 20.10 -33.83 2.79
CA HIS A 324 20.27 -32.38 2.67
C HIS A 324 19.30 -31.85 1.62
N VAL A 325 18.01 -31.86 1.93
CA VAL A 325 17.05 -30.99 1.25
C VAL A 325 17.10 -29.64 1.96
N LEU A 326 18.13 -28.86 1.65
CA LEU A 326 18.15 -27.45 2.00
C LEU A 326 17.19 -26.71 1.04
N SER A 327 15.90 -26.78 1.34
CA SER A 327 14.86 -25.94 0.74
C SER A 327 15.03 -24.49 1.19
N PHE A 328 16.06 -23.82 0.69
CA PHE A 328 16.20 -22.38 0.85
C PHE A 328 15.24 -21.68 -0.11
N ASN A 329 13.98 -21.53 0.31
CA ASN A 329 13.10 -20.50 -0.24
C ASN A 329 13.57 -19.13 0.28
N VAL A 330 14.74 -18.64 -0.17
CA VAL A 330 15.10 -17.24 0.06
C VAL A 330 14.20 -16.41 -0.85
N ARG A 331 13.10 -15.90 -0.29
CA ARG A 331 12.13 -15.06 -1.02
C ARG A 331 12.89 -13.95 -1.75
N GLY A 332 12.65 -13.82 -3.05
CA GLY A 332 13.26 -12.77 -3.88
C GLY A 332 14.51 -13.19 -4.65
N LEU A 333 14.95 -14.45 -4.52
CA LEU A 333 16.07 -15.00 -5.28
C LEU A 333 15.63 -16.10 -6.26
N GLU A 334 16.18 -16.07 -7.47
CA GLU A 334 16.14 -17.13 -8.47
C GLU A 334 17.35 -18.06 -8.31
N LEU A 335 17.11 -19.36 -8.37
CA LEU A 335 18.13 -20.40 -8.21
C LEU A 335 18.59 -20.93 -9.57
N ARG A 336 19.89 -20.95 -9.81
CA ARG A 336 20.53 -21.66 -10.95
C ARG A 336 21.59 -22.60 -10.41
N TRP A 337 21.65 -23.83 -10.92
CA TRP A 337 22.60 -24.82 -10.42
C TRP A 337 23.09 -25.77 -11.51
N GLN A 338 24.30 -26.30 -11.34
CA GLN A 338 24.87 -27.39 -12.12
C GLN A 338 25.26 -28.52 -11.17
N GLU A 339 24.89 -29.75 -11.51
CA GLU A 339 25.27 -30.94 -10.75
C GLU A 339 26.79 -31.17 -10.79
N GLY A 340 27.32 -31.69 -9.68
CA GLY A 340 28.70 -32.12 -9.60
C GLY A 340 28.93 -33.52 -10.14
N GLU A 341 30.19 -33.94 -10.16
CA GLU A 341 30.56 -35.32 -10.51
C GLU A 341 30.21 -36.34 -9.43
N ASN A 342 29.98 -35.89 -8.21
CA ASN A 342 29.65 -36.73 -7.07
C ASN A 342 28.64 -36.03 -6.15
N LYS A 343 28.13 -36.78 -5.17
CA LYS A 343 27.14 -36.33 -4.18
C LYS A 343 27.55 -35.11 -3.32
N ASN A 344 28.84 -34.76 -3.31
CA ASN A 344 29.39 -33.64 -2.55
C ASN A 344 29.78 -32.46 -3.46
N GLY A 345 29.58 -32.58 -4.78
CA GLY A 345 29.94 -31.55 -5.75
C GLY A 345 28.74 -30.78 -6.27
N GLY A 346 29.02 -29.85 -7.18
CA GLY A 346 28.03 -29.01 -7.83
C GLY A 346 28.21 -27.54 -7.50
N VAL A 347 27.58 -26.71 -8.31
CA VAL A 347 27.64 -25.25 -8.17
C VAL A 347 26.24 -24.71 -8.13
N LEU A 348 25.99 -23.82 -7.17
CA LEU A 348 24.74 -23.14 -6.96
C LEU A 348 24.95 -21.63 -7.02
N VAL A 349 24.12 -20.94 -7.79
CA VAL A 349 24.13 -19.48 -7.90
C VAL A 349 22.73 -18.96 -7.57
N LEU A 350 22.67 -18.05 -6.60
CA LEU A 350 21.46 -17.32 -6.23
C LEU A 350 21.50 -15.93 -6.84
N LEU A 351 20.43 -15.57 -7.55
CA LEU A 351 20.30 -14.32 -8.29
C LEU A 351 19.09 -13.55 -7.78
N LYS A 352 19.12 -12.22 -7.78
CA LYS A 352 17.91 -11.44 -7.44
C LYS A 352 16.91 -11.49 -8.62
N LEU A 353 15.61 -11.62 -8.33
CA LEU A 353 14.56 -11.79 -9.36
C LEU A 353 14.46 -10.64 -10.39
N ASP A 354 14.96 -9.45 -10.07
CA ASP A 354 14.97 -8.30 -10.98
C ASP A 354 16.16 -8.30 -11.95
N ILE A 355 17.08 -9.25 -11.82
CA ILE A 355 18.24 -9.41 -12.70
C ILE A 355 17.88 -10.37 -13.83
N GLN A 356 17.94 -9.89 -15.07
CA GLN A 356 17.73 -10.75 -16.23
C GLN A 356 18.96 -11.62 -16.48
N VAL A 357 18.79 -12.95 -16.37
CA VAL A 357 19.88 -13.90 -16.53
C VAL A 357 19.52 -14.97 -17.56
N THR A 358 20.50 -15.40 -18.35
CA THR A 358 20.38 -16.54 -19.27
C THR A 358 21.43 -17.57 -18.89
N ARG A 359 21.01 -18.83 -18.69
CA ARG A 359 21.93 -19.93 -18.43
C ARG A 359 22.58 -20.35 -19.73
N ILE A 360 23.91 -20.48 -19.71
CA ILE A 360 24.66 -21.10 -20.80
C ILE A 360 24.70 -22.60 -20.54
N GLU A 361 24.34 -23.38 -21.55
CA GLU A 361 24.45 -24.83 -21.48
C GLU A 361 25.92 -25.21 -21.38
N CYS A 362 26.28 -25.83 -20.27
CA CYS A 362 27.63 -26.31 -19.98
C CYS A 362 27.51 -27.78 -19.57
N LYS A 363 28.27 -28.65 -20.23
CA LYS A 363 28.33 -30.08 -19.89
C LYS A 363 29.41 -30.39 -18.86
N LEU A 364 30.23 -29.41 -18.50
CA LEU A 364 31.25 -29.58 -17.48
C LEU A 364 30.55 -29.70 -16.11
N PRO A 365 30.72 -30.83 -15.42
CA PRO A 365 30.19 -30.97 -14.08
C PRO A 365 30.94 -30.01 -13.14
N ASN A 366 30.27 -29.59 -12.07
CA ASN A 366 30.79 -28.56 -11.16
C ASN A 366 31.09 -27.19 -11.82
N VAL A 367 30.50 -26.87 -12.97
CA VAL A 367 30.60 -25.54 -13.61
C VAL A 367 29.22 -24.98 -13.91
N CYS A 368 28.85 -23.86 -13.32
CA CYS A 368 27.61 -23.15 -13.64
C CYS A 368 27.92 -21.83 -14.36
N ILE A 369 27.37 -21.64 -15.55
CA ILE A 369 27.67 -20.47 -16.40
C ILE A 369 26.41 -19.69 -16.70
N LEU A 370 26.46 -18.38 -16.45
CA LEU A 370 25.34 -17.47 -16.54
C LEU A 370 25.74 -16.18 -17.26
N ASP A 371 24.89 -15.71 -18.16
CA ASP A 371 24.98 -14.39 -18.76
C ASP A 371 23.98 -13.45 -18.10
N ILE A 372 24.48 -12.44 -17.40
CA ILE A 372 23.68 -11.35 -16.83
C ILE A 372 23.49 -10.27 -17.89
N LYS A 373 22.24 -9.92 -18.19
CA LYS A 373 21.89 -8.89 -19.16
C LYS A 373 21.90 -7.51 -18.51
N GLY A 374 22.74 -6.62 -19.01
CA GLY A 374 22.78 -5.19 -18.69
C GLY A 374 23.03 -4.36 -19.96
N GLU A 375 23.64 -3.18 -19.82
CA GLU A 375 24.15 -2.41 -20.98
C GLU A 375 25.16 -3.21 -21.80
N GLU A 376 25.94 -4.05 -21.12
CA GLU A 376 26.75 -5.10 -21.71
C GLU A 376 26.49 -6.42 -20.98
N VAL A 377 26.71 -7.54 -21.66
CA VAL A 377 26.55 -8.87 -21.05
C VAL A 377 27.75 -9.14 -20.15
N LEU A 378 27.48 -9.39 -18.86
CA LEU A 378 28.46 -9.87 -17.90
C LEU A 378 28.30 -11.38 -17.75
N ARG A 379 29.34 -12.13 -18.09
CA ARG A 379 29.37 -13.58 -17.89
C ARG A 379 29.90 -13.91 -16.51
N ILE A 380 29.24 -14.84 -15.85
CA ILE A 380 29.65 -15.39 -14.57
C ILE A 380 29.84 -16.90 -14.73
N ALA A 381 30.98 -17.40 -14.26
CA ALA A 381 31.28 -18.83 -14.17
C ALA A 381 31.55 -19.20 -12.71
N GLY A 382 30.64 -19.94 -12.11
CA GLY A 382 30.84 -20.58 -10.82
C GLY A 382 31.51 -21.94 -11.01
N VAL A 383 32.59 -22.20 -10.27
CA VAL A 383 33.43 -23.40 -10.40
C VAL A 383 33.62 -24.07 -9.05
N TYR A 384 33.59 -25.40 -9.03
CA TYR A 384 34.04 -26.20 -7.90
C TYR A 384 34.98 -27.30 -8.39
N ALA A 385 36.28 -27.16 -8.14
CA ALA A 385 37.28 -28.15 -8.52
C ALA A 385 37.61 -29.02 -7.31
N PRO A 386 37.17 -30.30 -7.25
CA PRO A 386 37.44 -31.15 -6.10
C PRO A 386 38.93 -31.52 -5.99
N GLU A 387 39.48 -31.57 -4.77
CA GLU A 387 40.89 -31.91 -4.47
C GLU A 387 41.40 -33.20 -5.14
N SER A 388 40.51 -34.16 -5.40
CA SER A 388 40.87 -35.47 -5.95
C SER A 388 41.05 -35.52 -7.47
N LYS A 389 40.90 -34.40 -8.19
CA LYS A 389 40.89 -34.38 -9.66
C LYS A 389 41.79 -33.31 -10.26
N SER A 390 42.67 -33.73 -11.18
CA SER A 390 43.38 -32.82 -12.09
C SER A 390 42.39 -32.18 -13.08
N TRP A 391 42.24 -30.87 -13.02
CA TRP A 391 41.42 -30.09 -13.93
C TRP A 391 42.23 -29.59 -15.13
N THR A 392 41.66 -29.72 -16.34
CA THR A 392 42.16 -29.07 -17.55
C THR A 392 41.46 -27.74 -17.73
N TRP A 393 42.11 -26.65 -17.35
CA TRP A 393 41.56 -25.29 -17.48
C TRP A 393 41.15 -24.90 -18.90
N ASP A 394 41.74 -25.57 -19.90
CA ASP A 394 41.40 -25.42 -21.31
C ASP A 394 39.91 -25.68 -21.59
N ASP A 395 39.24 -26.53 -20.81
CA ASP A 395 37.81 -26.81 -20.99
C ASP A 395 36.92 -25.61 -20.66
N LEU A 396 37.40 -24.72 -19.78
CA LEU A 396 36.70 -23.48 -19.41
C LEU A 396 36.90 -22.37 -20.45
N SER A 397 37.96 -22.46 -21.26
CA SER A 397 38.39 -21.40 -22.19
C SER A 397 37.30 -21.00 -23.19
N GLN A 398 36.52 -21.97 -23.68
CA GLN A 398 35.41 -21.74 -24.61
C GLN A 398 34.28 -20.87 -24.02
N PHE A 399 34.22 -20.77 -22.69
CA PHE A 399 33.21 -20.00 -21.98
C PHE A 399 33.71 -18.64 -21.54
N LEU A 400 35.03 -18.40 -21.52
CA LEU A 400 35.59 -17.11 -21.12
C LEU A 400 35.23 -16.03 -22.15
N SER A 401 34.89 -14.85 -21.64
CA SER A 401 34.59 -13.68 -22.45
C SER A 401 35.36 -12.47 -21.92
N ARG A 402 35.38 -11.37 -22.69
CA ARG A 402 36.04 -10.12 -22.27
C ARG A 402 35.47 -9.55 -20.95
N LYS A 403 34.19 -9.81 -20.68
CA LYS A 403 33.52 -9.44 -19.42
C LYS A 403 33.05 -10.70 -18.72
N CYS A 404 34.02 -11.41 -18.14
CA CYS A 404 33.78 -12.64 -17.42
C CYS A 404 34.34 -12.55 -16.00
N VAL A 405 33.55 -13.00 -15.03
CA VAL A 405 33.98 -13.21 -13.64
C VAL A 405 33.91 -14.70 -13.37
N VAL A 406 35.04 -15.28 -12.98
CA VAL A 406 35.12 -16.67 -12.53
C VAL A 406 35.24 -16.64 -11.01
N PHE A 407 34.39 -17.39 -10.33
CA PHE A 407 34.48 -17.58 -8.87
C PHE A 407 34.31 -19.04 -8.55
N GLY A 408 34.95 -19.49 -7.47
CA GLY A 408 34.89 -20.89 -7.13
C GLY A 408 35.88 -21.26 -6.04
N ASP A 409 35.72 -22.49 -5.58
CA ASP A 409 36.78 -23.20 -4.89
C ASP A 409 37.55 -24.00 -5.94
N PHE A 410 38.80 -23.60 -6.16
CA PHE A 410 39.64 -24.16 -7.20
C PHE A 410 40.56 -25.28 -6.69
N ASN A 411 40.76 -25.40 -5.37
CA ASN A 411 41.70 -26.35 -4.77
C ASN A 411 43.06 -26.41 -5.48
N VAL A 412 43.55 -25.25 -5.97
CA VAL A 412 44.86 -25.09 -6.62
C VAL A 412 45.76 -24.27 -5.71
N ASP A 413 47.00 -24.71 -5.55
CA ASP A 413 48.05 -23.90 -4.94
C ASP A 413 48.82 -23.19 -6.05
N ILE A 414 48.68 -21.86 -6.11
CA ILE A 414 49.27 -20.99 -7.16
C ILE A 414 50.79 -21.12 -7.21
N ASP A 415 51.44 -21.53 -6.12
CA ASP A 415 52.89 -21.66 -6.07
C ASP A 415 53.38 -23.04 -6.57
N HIS A 416 52.50 -24.02 -6.71
CA HIS A 416 52.85 -25.41 -7.02
C HIS A 416 52.30 -25.93 -8.37
N ASP A 417 51.23 -25.33 -8.91
CA ASP A 417 50.54 -25.72 -10.15
C ASP A 417 50.59 -24.62 -11.22
#